data_AF-A0A916DG27-F1
#
_entry.id   AF-A0A916DG27-F1
#
_cell.length_a   1.000
_cell.length_b   1.000
_cell.length_c   1.000
_cell.angle_alpha   90.00
_cell.angle_beta   90.00
_cell.angle_gamma   90.00
#
_symmetry.space_group_name_H-M   'P 1'
#
loop_
_entity.id
_entity.type
_entity.pdbx_description
1 polymer ?
#
loop_
_entity_poly.entity_id
_entity_poly.type
_entity_poly.pdbx_seq_one_letter_code
_entity_poly.pdbx_strand_id
1 'polypeptide(L)'
;DRVLEAERLGADVAMLQVMPTRRRDVLTLLSATEQADERARIPVISMAVGPLGAASRLVGGLFGSWLSFAVAESASAPGQIPIGDLVAVFDIIRRVRGGEML
;
A
#
# COMPACT_ATOMS: atom_id res chain seq x y z
N ASP A 1 11.27 0.71 13.03
CA ASP A 1 11.62 -0.15 11.88
C ASP A 1 11.05 -1.56 11.98
N ARG A 2 9.72 -1.72 11.84
CA ARG A 2 9.13 -3.08 11.75
C ARG A 2 9.50 -3.77 10.43
N VAL A 3 9.64 -2.99 9.35
CA VAL A 3 10.07 -3.47 8.04
C VAL A 3 11.50 -4.01 8.09
N LEU A 4 12.47 -3.22 8.59
CA LEU A 4 13.86 -3.68 8.67
C LEU A 4 14.05 -4.82 9.67
N GLU A 5 13.22 -4.89 10.72
CA GLU A 5 13.23 -6.03 11.62
C GLU A 5 12.76 -7.31 10.92
N ALA A 6 11.70 -7.24 10.09
CA ALA A 6 11.28 -8.37 9.28
C ALA A 6 12.39 -8.83 8.34
N GLU A 7 13.09 -7.89 7.69
CA GLU A 7 14.26 -8.18 6.86
C GLU A 7 15.37 -8.87 7.66
N ARG A 8 15.71 -8.35 8.85
CA ARG A 8 16.76 -8.93 9.71
C ARG A 8 16.42 -10.35 10.17
N LEU A 9 15.12 -10.65 10.28
CA LEU A 9 14.62 -11.99 10.61
C LEU A 9 14.55 -12.92 9.39
N GLY A 10 14.97 -12.47 8.21
CA GLY A 10 15.05 -13.27 6.99
C GLY A 10 13.76 -13.31 6.18
N ALA A 11 12.87 -12.32 6.32
CA ALA A 11 11.70 -12.23 5.47
C ALA A 11 12.10 -11.88 4.02
N ASP A 12 11.46 -12.50 3.04
CA ASP A 12 11.63 -12.15 1.62
C ASP A 12 10.82 -10.90 1.22
N VAL A 13 9.77 -10.60 1.98
CA VAL A 13 8.87 -9.45 1.79
C VAL A 13 8.43 -8.95 3.16
N ALA A 14 8.46 -7.64 3.37
CA ALA A 14 7.97 -7.03 4.59
C ALA A 14 6.56 -6.45 4.39
N MET A 15 5.63 -6.83 5.27
CA MET A 15 4.25 -6.34 5.23
C MET A 15 3.92 -5.51 6.48
N LEU A 16 3.38 -4.30 6.28
CA LEU A 16 2.93 -3.41 7.34
C LEU A 16 1.44 -3.06 7.14
N GLN A 17 0.61 -3.49 8.08
CA GLN A 17 -0.82 -3.18 8.09
C GLN A 17 -1.21 -2.43 9.36
N VAL A 18 -1.98 -1.34 9.21
CA VAL A 18 -2.43 -0.51 10.34
C VAL A 18 -3.92 -0.20 10.28
N MET A 19 -4.57 -0.02 11.44
CA MET A 19 -5.93 0.51 11.54
C MET A 19 -5.87 2.03 11.81
N PRO A 20 -6.21 2.89 10.85
CA PRO A 20 -6.21 4.34 11.06
C PRO A 20 -7.42 4.78 11.89
N THR A 21 -7.22 5.74 12.79
CA THR A 21 -8.30 6.40 13.56
C THR A 21 -8.63 7.79 13.02
N ARG A 22 -7.73 8.35 12.21
CA ARG A 22 -7.84 9.68 11.61
C ARG A 22 -7.01 9.75 10.33
N ARG A 23 -7.31 10.74 9.48
CA ARG A 23 -6.61 10.96 8.19
C ARG A 23 -5.09 11.05 8.33
N ARG A 24 -4.61 11.65 9.43
CA ARG A 24 -3.17 11.78 9.70
C ARG A 24 -2.47 10.43 9.82
N ASP A 25 -3.14 9.39 10.32
CA ASP A 25 -2.54 8.07 10.47
C ASP A 25 -2.27 7.43 9.09
N VAL A 26 -3.12 7.72 8.10
CA VAL A 26 -2.91 7.29 6.70
C VAL A 26 -1.69 7.99 6.11
N LEU A 27 -1.53 9.29 6.36
CA LEU A 27 -0.34 10.04 5.93
C LEU A 27 0.94 9.51 6.60
N THR A 28 0.87 9.21 7.90
CA THR A 28 1.98 8.60 8.64
C THR A 28 2.37 7.26 8.04
N LEU A 29 1.40 6.42 7.68
CA LEU A 29 1.70 5.15 7.01
C LEU A 29 2.40 5.36 5.66
N LEU A 30 1.88 6.25 4.81
CA LEU A 30 2.47 6.51 3.49
C LEU A 30 3.91 7.02 3.60
N SER A 31 4.17 7.95 4.52
CA SER A 31 5.54 8.43 4.78
C SER A 31 6.45 7.34 5.36
N ALA A 32 5.91 6.46 6.22
CA ALA A 32 6.68 5.32 6.73
C ALA A 32 6.95 4.27 5.65
N THR A 33 6.12 4.20 4.61
CA THR A 33 6.30 3.30 3.47
C THR A 33 7.44 3.79 2.59
N GLU A 34 7.46 5.08 2.25
CA GLU A 34 8.54 5.72 1.48
C GLU A 34 9.88 5.53 2.18
N GLN A 35 9.97 5.90 3.47
CA GLN A 35 11.20 5.72 4.25
C GLN A 35 11.64 4.26 4.36
N ALA A 36 10.69 3.31 4.35
CA ALA A 36 11.00 1.90 4.43
C ALA A 36 11.52 1.37 3.10
N ASP A 37 10.92 1.77 1.98
CA ASP A 37 11.34 1.40 0.62
C ASP A 37 12.76 1.93 0.31
N GLU A 38 13.10 3.14 0.78
CA GLU A 38 14.47 3.68 0.65
C GLU A 38 15.54 2.90 1.42
N ARG A 39 15.15 2.18 2.48
CA ARG A 39 16.10 1.59 3.45
C ARG A 39 16.15 0.07 3.40
N ALA A 40 15.03 -0.58 3.09
CA ALA A 40 14.92 -2.04 3.04
C ALA A 40 15.57 -2.59 1.78
N ARG A 41 16.12 -3.81 1.86
CA ARG A 41 16.61 -4.53 0.67
C ARG A 41 15.61 -5.53 0.11
N ILE A 42 14.42 -5.62 0.73
CA ILE A 42 13.33 -6.50 0.34
C ILE A 42 12.09 -5.68 0.01
N PRO A 43 11.18 -6.18 -0.86
CA PRO A 43 9.93 -5.51 -1.17
C PRO A 43 9.12 -5.15 0.08
N VAL A 44 8.56 -3.94 0.07
CA VAL A 44 7.66 -3.44 1.12
C VAL A 44 6.22 -3.47 0.61
N ILE A 45 5.32 -4.00 1.43
CA ILE A 45 3.88 -3.94 1.22
C ILE A 45 3.28 -3.20 2.41
N SER A 46 2.53 -2.12 2.17
CA SER A 46 1.88 -1.40 3.25
C SER A 46 0.44 -1.03 2.94
N MET A 47 -0.41 -1.03 3.97
CA MET A 47 -1.78 -0.53 3.84
C MET A 47 -2.40 -0.12 5.17
N ALA A 48 -3.26 0.88 5.11
CA ALA A 48 -4.19 1.25 6.16
C ALA A 48 -5.52 0.55 5.89
N VAL A 49 -6.08 -0.14 6.88
CA VAL A 49 -7.32 -0.91 6.75
C VAL A 49 -8.54 0.00 6.92
N GLY A 50 -9.70 -0.48 6.49
CA GLY A 50 -10.96 0.23 6.65
C GLY A 50 -11.18 1.33 5.63
N PRO A 51 -12.31 2.05 5.73
CA PRO A 51 -12.68 3.11 4.78
C PRO A 51 -11.67 4.27 4.77
N LEU A 52 -11.15 4.69 5.93
CA LEU A 52 -10.16 5.75 6.03
C LEU A 52 -8.87 5.41 5.26
N GLY A 53 -8.50 4.13 5.24
CA GLY A 53 -7.28 3.66 4.61
C GLY A 53 -7.37 3.42 3.10
N ALA A 54 -8.53 3.64 2.47
CA ALA A 54 -8.72 3.38 1.03
C ALA A 54 -7.65 4.04 0.15
N ALA A 55 -7.29 5.30 0.47
CA ALA A 55 -6.24 6.02 -0.25
C ALA A 55 -4.90 5.26 -0.25
N SER A 56 -4.50 4.65 0.88
CA SER A 56 -3.23 3.92 0.94
C SER A 56 -3.17 2.73 -0.03
N ARG A 57 -4.31 2.08 -0.32
CA ARG A 57 -4.38 0.99 -1.31
C ARG A 57 -4.39 1.52 -2.75
N LEU A 58 -4.99 2.68 -2.98
CA LEU A 58 -5.11 3.29 -4.31
C LEU A 58 -3.82 3.97 -4.77
N VAL A 59 -3.03 4.51 -3.85
CA VAL A 59 -1.84 5.30 -4.18
C VAL A 59 -0.56 4.83 -3.49
N GLY A 60 -0.59 3.76 -2.71
CA GLY A 60 0.56 3.29 -1.93
C GLY A 60 1.79 2.95 -2.79
N GLY A 61 1.59 2.52 -4.04
CA GLY A 61 2.68 2.31 -4.99
C GLY A 61 3.55 3.54 -5.22
N LEU A 62 2.94 4.74 -5.25
CA LEU A 62 3.67 6.01 -5.37
C LEU A 62 4.62 6.30 -4.21
N PHE A 63 4.49 5.57 -3.10
CA PHE A 63 5.29 5.71 -1.89
C PHE A 63 6.08 4.43 -1.59
N GLY A 64 6.25 3.51 -2.55
CA GLY A 64 7.09 2.32 -2.38
C GLY A 64 6.36 1.06 -1.90
N SER A 65 5.01 1.02 -1.87
CA SER A 65 4.30 -0.25 -1.65
C SER A 65 4.21 -1.06 -2.94
N TRP A 66 4.92 -2.19 -3.01
CA TRP A 66 5.03 -3.03 -4.21
C TRP A 66 3.72 -3.72 -4.61
N LEU A 67 2.82 -3.96 -3.65
CA LEU A 67 1.54 -4.62 -3.88
C LEU A 67 0.40 -3.89 -3.18
N SER A 68 -0.81 -4.06 -3.73
CA SER A 68 -2.07 -3.60 -3.14
C SER A 68 -3.11 -4.70 -3.21
N PHE A 69 -4.12 -4.63 -2.34
CA PHE A 69 -5.11 -5.68 -2.15
C PHE A 69 -6.49 -5.18 -2.56
N ALA A 70 -7.17 -5.98 -3.38
CA ALA A 70 -8.52 -5.74 -3.87
C ALA A 70 -9.43 -6.94 -3.63
N VAL A 71 -10.73 -6.74 -3.81
CA VAL A 71 -11.74 -7.80 -3.76
C VAL A 71 -12.23 -8.16 -5.16
N ALA A 72 -12.31 -9.45 -5.45
CA ALA A 72 -12.75 -9.96 -6.75
C ALA A 72 -14.28 -10.06 -6.86
N GLU A 73 -14.93 -10.71 -5.88
CA GLU A 73 -16.37 -10.98 -5.93
C GLU A 73 -17.16 -10.16 -4.91
N SER A 74 -16.96 -10.43 -3.62
CA SER A 74 -17.79 -9.84 -2.56
C SER A 74 -16.94 -9.32 -1.40
N ALA A 75 -17.22 -8.08 -1.01
CA ALA A 75 -16.53 -7.44 0.11
C ALA A 75 -16.89 -8.14 1.43
N SER A 76 -15.90 -8.74 2.08
CA SER A 76 -15.99 -9.33 3.42
C SER A 76 -15.73 -8.32 4.54
N ALA A 77 -15.19 -7.13 4.23
CA ALA A 77 -14.91 -6.10 5.23
C ALA A 77 -15.09 -4.67 4.69
N PRO A 78 -15.51 -3.69 5.52
CA PRO A 78 -15.61 -2.29 5.12
C PRO A 78 -14.30 -1.73 4.57
N GLY A 79 -14.37 -1.06 3.43
CA GLY A 79 -13.23 -0.42 2.77
C GLY A 79 -12.48 -1.29 1.75
N GLN A 80 -12.88 -2.54 1.52
CA GLN A 80 -12.33 -3.31 0.39
C GLN A 80 -12.69 -2.65 -0.95
N ILE A 81 -11.71 -2.61 -1.86
CA ILE A 81 -11.83 -1.96 -3.17
C ILE A 81 -12.01 -3.06 -4.21
N PRO A 82 -13.05 -3.00 -5.05
CA PRO A 82 -13.20 -3.93 -6.17
C PRO A 82 -11.98 -3.93 -7.08
N ILE A 83 -11.58 -5.10 -7.59
CA ILE A 83 -10.39 -5.22 -8.46
C ILE A 83 -10.49 -4.33 -9.70
N GLY A 84 -11.68 -4.21 -10.29
CA GLY A 84 -11.91 -3.33 -11.45
C GLY A 84 -11.61 -1.86 -11.14
N ASP A 85 -12.03 -1.37 -9.97
CA ASP A 85 -11.81 0.01 -9.55
C ASP A 85 -10.33 0.27 -9.25
N LEU A 86 -9.65 -0.67 -8.59
CA LEU A 86 -8.23 -0.53 -8.28
C LEU A 86 -7.39 -0.50 -9.57
N VAL A 87 -7.66 -1.41 -10.50
CA VAL A 87 -6.99 -1.46 -11.81
C VAL A 87 -7.23 -0.16 -12.59
N ALA A 88 -8.47 0.35 -12.61
CA ALA A 88 -8.78 1.60 -13.29
C ALA A 88 -7.96 2.78 -12.73
N VAL A 89 -7.81 2.88 -11.40
CA VAL A 89 -6.97 3.93 -10.79
C VAL A 89 -5.49 3.74 -11.15
N PHE A 90 -4.98 2.52 -11.11
CA PHE A 90 -3.58 2.23 -11.46
C PHE A 90 -3.29 2.56 -12.92
N ASP A 91 -4.19 2.22 -13.84
CA ASP A 91 -4.06 2.55 -15.26
C ASP A 91 -4.07 4.05 -15.51
N ILE A 92 -4.92 4.80 -14.79
CA ILE A 92 -4.94 6.27 -14.85
C ILE A 92 -3.59 6.84 -14.41
N ILE A 93 -3.10 6.42 -13.24
CA ILE A 93 -1.84 6.94 -12.70
C ILE A 93 -0.67 6.58 -13.63
N ARG A 94 -0.59 5.32 -14.07
CA ARG A 94 0.43 4.84 -15.01
C ARG A 94 0.44 5.65 -16.31
N ARG A 95 -0.74 5.87 -16.90
CA ARG A 95 -0.87 6.66 -18.14
C ARG A 95 -0.38 8.10 -17.96
N VAL A 96 -0.73 8.75 -16.85
CA VAL A 96 -0.30 10.13 -16.56
C VAL A 96 1.20 10.21 -16.28
N ARG A 97 1.81 9.14 -15.75
CA ARG A 97 3.27 9.01 -15.53
C ARG A 97 4.07 8.60 -16.77
N GLY A 98 3.47 8.57 -17.95
CA GLY A 98 4.18 8.18 -19.18
C GLY A 98 4.44 6.68 -19.32
N GLY A 99 3.66 5.84 -18.63
CA GLY A 99 3.71 4.38 -18.76
C GLY A 99 4.64 3.67 -17.77
N GLU A 100 5.34 4.41 -16.91
CA GLU A 100 6.13 3.87 -15.80
C GLU A 100 5.28 3.03 -14.85
N MET A 101 5.85 1.94 -14.32
CA MET A 101 5.19 1.19 -13.26
C MET A 101 5.09 2.04 -11.99
N LEU A 102 4.02 1.79 -11.23
CA LEU A 102 3.77 2.38 -9.92
C LEU A 102 4.88 2.00 -8.94
#